data_AF-A0A8B7P4B6-F1
#
_entry.id   AF-A0A8B7P4B6-F1
#
_cell.length_a   1.000
_cell.length_b   1.000
_cell.length_c   1.000
_cell.angle_alpha   90.00
_cell.angle_beta   90.00
_cell.angle_gamma   90.00
#
_symmetry.space_group_name_H-M   'P 1'
#
loop_
_entity.id
_entity.type
_entity.pdbx_description
1 polymer ?
#
loop_
_entity_poly.entity_id
_entity_poly.type
_entity_poly.pdbx_seq_one_letter_code
_entity_poly.pdbx_strand_id
1 'polypeptide(L)'
;MQASISPKMLQHQELYRSARERTPPWKEKFRNQCMQRVRSSRARLLDKFRKCALSDSPMKPSAMDHHQLALALMEGEWDGGVPLHHHLKHGSDEEQEALLEILEEIQAEMKLYSEQLAEDVARFEEADMAQLVSKCQEPEVICPVCQVRPLLHVSQDELSCFCGLRLRGVSLSAVQSSIESTLLLHGAECQHPLAFASTCVPVAPSATADVVSTCLPNTNILVTCACCEWMSFLL
;
A
#
# COMPACT_ATOMS: atom_id res chain seq x y z
N MET A 1 23.91 56.17 -2.58
CA MET A 1 23.86 55.56 -1.24
C MET A 1 23.57 54.07 -1.40
N GLN A 2 24.54 53.19 -1.17
CA GLN A 2 24.32 51.75 -1.22
C GLN A 2 23.68 51.33 0.12
N ALA A 3 22.47 50.79 0.08
CA ALA A 3 21.79 50.30 1.28
C ALA A 3 22.55 49.08 1.80
N SER A 4 23.12 49.20 3.01
CA SER A 4 23.80 48.10 3.70
C SER A 4 22.78 47.01 4.05
N ILE A 5 23.00 45.80 3.53
CA ILE A 5 22.12 44.65 3.77
C ILE A 5 22.15 44.31 5.26
N SER A 6 20.96 44.17 5.86
CA SER A 6 20.81 43.87 7.28
C SER A 6 21.45 42.52 7.63
N PRO A 7 22.08 42.37 8.81
CA PRO A 7 22.67 41.11 9.27
C PRO A 7 21.68 39.93 9.22
N LYS A 8 20.39 40.18 9.50
CA LYS A 8 19.34 39.16 9.41
C LYS A 8 19.10 38.70 7.97
N MET A 9 19.20 39.62 7.00
CA MET A 9 19.06 39.28 5.59
C MET A 9 20.26 38.50 5.07
N LEU A 10 21.48 38.81 5.53
CA LEU A 10 22.68 38.03 5.20
C LEU A 10 22.56 36.61 5.74
N GLN A 11 22.16 36.45 6.99
CA GLN A 11 21.94 35.14 7.61
C GLN A 11 20.85 34.33 6.88
N HIS A 12 19.75 34.97 6.50
CA HIS A 12 18.68 34.34 5.72
C HIS A 12 19.19 33.91 4.32
N GLN A 13 20.00 34.75 3.67
CA GLN A 13 20.56 34.46 2.36
C GLN A 13 21.57 33.31 2.41
N GLU A 14 22.38 33.22 3.46
CA GLU A 14 23.31 32.10 3.71
C GLU A 14 22.58 30.78 3.95
N LEU A 15 21.50 30.78 4.75
CA LEU A 15 20.68 29.59 4.98
C LEU A 15 20.05 29.06 3.67
N TYR A 16 19.64 29.94 2.76
CA TYR A 16 19.09 29.54 1.48
C TYR A 16 20.17 29.11 0.49
N ARG A 17 21.36 29.73 0.54
CA ARG A 17 22.51 29.34 -0.28
C ARG A 17 23.03 27.96 0.12
N SER A 18 23.19 27.68 1.42
CA SER A 18 23.60 26.36 1.92
C SER A 18 22.55 25.27 1.64
N ALA A 19 21.26 25.62 1.73
CA ALA A 19 20.17 24.72 1.37
C ALA A 19 20.12 24.43 -0.14
N ARG A 20 20.55 25.37 -1.00
CA ARG A 20 20.61 25.19 -2.45
C ARG A 20 21.68 24.18 -2.85
N GLU A 21 22.84 24.19 -2.21
CA GLU A 21 23.93 23.22 -2.44
C GLU A 21 23.56 21.80 -1.97
N ARG A 22 22.69 21.68 -0.96
CA ARG A 22 22.16 20.40 -0.47
C ARG A 22 20.85 19.98 -1.14
N THR A 23 20.31 20.81 -2.05
CA THR A 23 19.06 20.50 -2.72
C THR A 23 19.33 19.49 -3.85
N PRO A 24 18.67 18.31 -3.83
CA PRO A 24 18.83 17.33 -4.89
C PRO A 24 18.52 17.93 -6.28
N PRO A 25 19.27 17.57 -7.34
CA PRO A 25 19.15 18.17 -8.68
C PRO A 25 17.73 18.16 -9.26
N TRP A 26 16.91 17.17 -8.86
CA TRP A 26 15.53 17.04 -9.33
C TRP A 26 14.62 18.19 -8.86
N LYS A 27 14.87 18.80 -7.70
CA LYS A 27 14.03 19.88 -7.15
C LYS A 27 14.26 21.21 -7.87
N GLU A 28 15.46 21.44 -8.41
CA GLU A 28 15.73 22.58 -9.29
C GLU A 28 15.12 22.35 -10.68
N LYS A 29 15.25 21.12 -11.22
CA LYS A 29 14.60 20.72 -12.48
C LYS A 29 13.08 20.86 -12.40
N PHE A 30 12.45 20.42 -11.31
CA PHE A 30 11.02 20.54 -11.07
C PHE A 30 10.56 22.00 -10.97
N ARG A 31 11.30 22.85 -10.24
CA ARG A 31 11.01 24.29 -10.16
C ARG A 31 11.08 24.96 -11.53
N ASN A 32 12.10 24.65 -12.33
CA ASN A 32 12.22 25.17 -13.69
C ASN A 32 11.06 24.71 -14.57
N GLN A 33 10.66 23.44 -14.50
CA GLN A 33 9.51 22.91 -15.26
C GLN A 33 8.18 23.54 -14.81
N CYS A 34 7.99 23.80 -13.52
CA CYS A 34 6.81 24.50 -13.01
C CYS A 34 6.76 25.95 -13.52
N MET A 35 7.86 26.69 -13.39
CA MET A 35 7.96 28.07 -13.90
C MET A 35 7.75 28.14 -15.41
N GLN A 36 8.28 27.19 -16.17
CA GLN A 36 8.05 27.09 -17.61
C GLN A 36 6.58 26.80 -17.93
N ARG A 37 5.92 25.88 -17.20
CA ARG A 37 4.48 25.63 -17.36
C ARG A 37 3.65 26.90 -17.12
N VAL A 38 3.94 27.66 -16.05
CA VAL A 38 3.24 28.90 -15.74
C VAL A 38 3.45 29.94 -16.84
N ARG A 39 4.70 30.14 -17.28
CA ARG A 39 5.02 31.08 -18.37
C ARG A 39 4.32 30.71 -19.67
N SER A 40 4.38 29.44 -20.07
CA SER A 40 3.73 28.94 -21.28
C SER A 40 2.20 29.04 -21.19
N SER A 41 1.62 28.78 -20.03
CA SER A 41 0.18 28.93 -19.83
C SER A 41 -0.25 30.39 -19.97
N ARG A 42 0.47 31.31 -19.33
CA ARG A 42 0.24 32.76 -19.45
C ARG A 42 0.41 33.25 -20.89
N ALA A 43 1.45 32.80 -21.59
CA ALA A 43 1.68 33.17 -22.98
C ALA A 43 0.54 32.69 -23.90
N ARG A 44 0.10 31.43 -23.76
CA ARG A 44 -1.04 30.90 -24.51
C ARG A 44 -2.34 31.65 -24.23
N LEU A 45 -2.58 32.03 -22.97
CA LEU A 45 -3.75 32.81 -22.60
C LEU A 45 -3.73 34.18 -23.29
N LEU A 46 -2.61 34.89 -23.19
CA LEU A 46 -2.44 36.20 -23.81
C LEU A 46 -2.54 36.14 -25.35
N ASP A 47 -2.00 35.08 -25.97
CA ASP A 47 -2.13 34.87 -27.41
C ASP A 47 -3.58 34.61 -27.84
N LYS A 48 -4.38 33.89 -27.03
CA LYS A 48 -5.82 33.73 -27.29
C LYS A 48 -6.51 35.09 -27.26
N PHE A 49 -6.25 35.91 -26.24
CA PHE A 49 -6.83 37.26 -26.15
C PHE A 49 -6.40 38.16 -27.31
N ARG A 50 -5.13 38.12 -27.71
CA ARG A 50 -4.62 38.89 -28.87
C ARG A 50 -5.22 38.41 -30.19
N LYS A 51 -5.37 37.10 -30.40
CA LYS A 51 -5.98 36.54 -31.61
C LYS A 51 -7.47 36.88 -31.71
N CYS A 52 -8.19 36.91 -30.60
CA CYS A 52 -9.57 37.42 -30.56
C CYS A 52 -9.66 38.91 -30.92
N ALA A 53 -8.62 39.70 -30.65
CA ALA A 53 -8.56 41.13 -31.00
C ALA A 53 -8.16 41.40 -32.46
N LEU A 54 -7.61 40.41 -33.18
CA LEU A 54 -7.13 40.55 -34.56
C LEU A 54 -8.05 39.90 -35.61
N SER A 55 -9.11 39.19 -35.20
CA SER A 55 -10.09 38.66 -36.14
C SER A 55 -11.07 39.76 -36.56
N ASP A 56 -10.91 40.27 -37.77
CA ASP A 56 -11.81 41.25 -38.43
C ASP A 56 -13.20 40.65 -38.74
N SER A 57 -13.92 40.25 -37.71
CA SER A 57 -15.35 39.94 -37.81
C SER A 57 -16.14 41.17 -37.37
N PRO A 58 -17.06 41.71 -38.19
CA PRO A 58 -17.71 43.01 -37.99
C PRO A 58 -18.73 43.04 -36.84
N MET A 59 -18.71 42.06 -35.95
CA MET A 59 -19.72 41.90 -34.90
C MET A 59 -19.10 41.17 -33.71
N LYS A 60 -18.30 41.87 -32.91
CA LYS A 60 -18.01 41.43 -31.54
C LYS A 60 -17.63 42.61 -30.62
N PRO A 61 -18.10 42.61 -29.36
CA PRO A 61 -17.66 43.55 -28.33
C PRO A 61 -16.13 43.50 -28.18
N SER A 62 -15.51 44.63 -27.91
CA SER A 62 -14.08 44.80 -27.67
C SER A 62 -13.58 43.82 -26.60
N ALA A 63 -12.29 43.46 -26.61
CA ALA A 63 -11.68 42.70 -25.50
C ALA A 63 -11.80 43.43 -24.15
N MET A 64 -11.99 44.76 -24.17
CA MET A 64 -12.36 45.57 -23.01
C MET A 64 -13.76 45.23 -22.48
N ASP A 65 -14.68 44.89 -23.37
CA ASP A 65 -16.07 44.55 -23.04
C ASP A 65 -16.17 43.16 -22.40
N HIS A 66 -15.33 42.20 -22.81
CA HIS A 66 -15.26 40.90 -22.13
C HIS A 66 -14.62 40.99 -20.74
N HIS A 67 -13.62 41.86 -20.55
CA HIS A 67 -13.03 42.10 -19.24
C HIS A 67 -14.02 42.85 -18.33
N GLN A 68 -14.70 43.87 -18.85
CA GLN A 68 -15.76 44.58 -18.11
C GLN A 68 -16.96 43.68 -17.81
N LEU A 69 -17.35 42.80 -18.73
CA LEU A 69 -18.40 41.81 -18.49
C LEU A 69 -17.99 40.82 -17.41
N ALA A 70 -16.75 40.33 -17.42
CA ALA A 70 -16.24 39.44 -16.39
C ALA A 70 -16.13 40.13 -15.01
N LEU A 71 -15.72 41.39 -14.98
CA LEU A 71 -15.71 42.20 -13.75
C LEU A 71 -17.13 42.49 -13.25
N ALA A 72 -18.08 42.81 -14.13
CA ALA A 72 -19.47 43.04 -13.78
C ALA A 72 -20.18 41.77 -13.29
N LEU A 73 -19.86 40.60 -13.87
CA LEU A 73 -20.32 39.30 -13.38
C LEU A 73 -19.72 38.98 -12.01
N MET A 74 -18.41 39.19 -11.83
CA MET A 74 -17.74 38.97 -10.56
C MET A 74 -18.24 39.91 -9.46
N GLU A 75 -18.43 41.20 -9.75
CA GLU A 75 -18.99 42.18 -8.81
C GLU A 75 -20.45 41.85 -8.48
N GLY A 76 -21.25 41.42 -9.46
CA GLY A 76 -22.62 40.95 -9.25
C GLY A 76 -22.74 39.69 -8.39
N GLU A 77 -21.78 38.77 -8.49
CA GLU A 77 -21.72 37.58 -7.61
C GLU A 77 -21.17 37.92 -6.21
N TRP A 78 -20.24 38.88 -6.11
CA TRP A 78 -19.52 39.22 -4.87
C TRP A 78 -20.31 40.16 -3.95
N ASP A 79 -21.07 41.12 -4.49
CA ASP A 79 -21.82 42.12 -3.68
C ASP A 79 -23.19 41.63 -3.17
N GLY A 80 -23.47 40.34 -3.33
CA GLY A 80 -24.71 39.72 -2.89
C GLY A 80 -25.35 38.95 -4.03
N GLY A 81 -24.59 37.99 -4.57
CA GLY A 81 -24.99 37.13 -5.66
C GLY A 81 -26.46 36.77 -5.56
N VAL A 82 -27.20 37.01 -6.64
CA VAL A 82 -28.52 36.43 -6.84
C VAL A 82 -28.32 34.94 -6.56
N PRO A 83 -28.80 34.41 -5.42
CA PRO A 83 -28.51 33.02 -5.11
C PRO A 83 -29.07 32.20 -6.27
N LEU A 84 -28.44 31.09 -6.63
CA LEU A 84 -29.03 30.15 -7.60
C LEU A 84 -30.52 29.88 -7.25
N HIS A 85 -30.85 29.94 -5.96
CA HIS A 85 -32.19 29.91 -5.37
C HIS A 85 -33.17 31.01 -5.83
N HIS A 86 -32.75 32.22 -6.25
CA HIS A 86 -33.62 33.26 -6.78
C HIS A 86 -33.93 33.05 -8.27
N HIS A 87 -32.99 32.50 -9.06
CA HIS A 87 -33.29 32.00 -10.42
C HIS A 87 -34.16 30.73 -10.38
N LEU A 88 -33.96 29.85 -9.40
CA LEU A 88 -34.83 28.70 -9.12
C LEU A 88 -36.24 29.06 -8.65
N LYS A 89 -36.49 30.28 -8.15
CA LYS A 89 -37.80 30.74 -7.68
C LYS A 89 -38.56 31.62 -8.66
N HIS A 90 -37.85 32.20 -9.64
CA HIS A 90 -38.40 33.18 -10.58
C HIS A 90 -38.09 32.87 -12.05
N GLY A 91 -37.45 31.73 -12.34
CA GLY A 91 -37.26 31.23 -13.69
C GLY A 91 -38.58 30.79 -14.31
N SER A 92 -38.64 30.78 -15.64
CA SER A 92 -39.74 30.16 -16.38
C SER A 92 -39.83 28.66 -16.04
N ASP A 93 -41.03 28.06 -16.13
CA ASP A 93 -41.21 26.61 -15.98
C ASP A 93 -40.23 25.83 -16.88
N GLU A 94 -39.94 26.34 -18.09
CA GLU A 94 -38.98 25.78 -19.05
C GLU A 94 -37.52 25.80 -18.54
N GLU A 95 -37.12 26.87 -17.85
CA GLU A 95 -35.76 27.00 -17.29
C GLU A 95 -35.57 26.10 -16.07
N GLN A 96 -36.64 25.91 -15.29
CA GLN A 96 -36.65 25.01 -14.15
C GLN A 96 -36.63 23.55 -14.60
N GLU A 97 -37.33 23.20 -15.67
CA GLU A 97 -37.32 21.86 -16.28
C GLU A 97 -35.94 21.53 -16.88
N ALA A 98 -35.32 22.46 -17.60
CA ALA A 98 -33.95 22.29 -18.11
C ALA A 98 -32.91 22.11 -16.99
N LEU A 99 -33.08 22.80 -15.86
CA LEU A 99 -32.20 22.65 -14.71
C LEU A 99 -32.39 21.30 -14.00
N LEU A 100 -33.63 20.81 -13.91
CA LEU A 100 -33.92 19.46 -13.39
C LEU A 100 -33.27 18.38 -14.26
N GLU A 101 -33.35 18.51 -15.60
CA GLU A 101 -32.72 17.57 -16.53
C GLU A 101 -31.19 17.49 -16.31
N ILE A 102 -30.53 18.64 -16.13
CA ILE A 102 -29.09 18.68 -15.82
C ILE A 102 -28.78 18.02 -14.47
N LEU A 103 -29.61 18.24 -13.45
CA LEU A 103 -29.40 17.63 -12.14
C LEU A 103 -29.60 16.11 -12.18
N GLU A 104 -30.57 15.63 -12.96
CA GLU A 104 -30.79 14.20 -13.19
C GLU A 104 -29.62 13.56 -13.95
N GLU A 105 -29.07 14.24 -14.95
CA GLU A 105 -27.86 13.80 -15.66
C GLU A 105 -26.67 13.67 -14.70
N ILE A 106 -26.40 14.71 -13.89
CA ILE A 106 -25.33 14.70 -12.88
C ILE A 106 -25.55 13.56 -11.87
N GLN A 107 -26.79 13.35 -11.44
CA GLN A 107 -27.11 12.30 -10.49
C GLN A 107 -26.91 10.90 -11.09
N ALA A 108 -27.26 10.71 -12.37
CA ALA A 108 -27.02 9.47 -13.09
C ALA A 108 -25.53 9.19 -13.27
N GLU A 109 -24.74 10.19 -13.67
CA GLU A 109 -23.28 10.07 -13.78
C GLU A 109 -22.65 9.71 -12.43
N MET A 110 -23.03 10.42 -11.37
CA MET A 110 -22.52 10.16 -10.02
C MET A 110 -22.84 8.74 -9.55
N LYS A 111 -24.02 8.22 -9.86
CA LYS A 111 -24.39 6.84 -9.56
C LYS A 111 -23.49 5.85 -10.30
N LEU A 112 -23.27 6.06 -11.60
CA LEU A 112 -22.38 5.21 -12.40
C LEU A 112 -20.94 5.21 -11.85
N TYR A 113 -20.40 6.39 -11.51
CA TYR A 113 -19.06 6.49 -10.90
C TYR A 113 -18.99 5.81 -9.54
N SER A 114 -20.04 5.93 -8.72
CA SER A 114 -20.10 5.27 -7.41
C SER A 114 -20.13 3.74 -7.54
N GLU A 115 -20.91 3.21 -8.49
CA GLU A 115 -20.99 1.77 -8.76
C GLU A 115 -19.64 1.25 -9.26
N GLN A 116 -19.02 1.95 -10.23
CA GLN A 116 -17.70 1.59 -10.74
C GLN A 116 -16.62 1.62 -9.65
N LEU A 117 -16.63 2.64 -8.79
CA LEU A 117 -15.66 2.73 -7.69
C LEU A 117 -15.85 1.58 -6.70
N ALA A 118 -17.09 1.20 -6.39
CA ALA A 118 -17.38 0.08 -5.52
C ALA A 118 -16.86 -1.24 -6.11
N GLU A 119 -17.06 -1.46 -7.41
CA GLU A 119 -16.51 -2.63 -8.12
C GLU A 119 -14.98 -2.65 -8.13
N ASP A 120 -14.34 -1.51 -8.39
CA ASP A 120 -12.87 -1.41 -8.41
C ASP A 120 -12.26 -1.70 -7.04
N VAL A 121 -12.88 -1.19 -5.96
CA VAL A 121 -12.47 -1.49 -4.57
C VAL A 121 -12.67 -2.97 -4.28
N ALA A 122 -13.83 -3.54 -4.58
CA ALA A 122 -14.11 -4.95 -4.35
C ALA A 122 -13.11 -5.87 -5.08
N ARG A 123 -12.78 -5.56 -6.34
CA ARG A 123 -11.78 -6.29 -7.12
C ARG A 123 -10.38 -6.17 -6.54
N PHE A 124 -10.01 -5.00 -6.03
CA PHE A 124 -8.72 -4.80 -5.36
C PHE A 124 -8.63 -5.62 -4.08
N GLU A 125 -9.66 -5.56 -3.25
CA GLU A 125 -9.76 -6.34 -2.00
C GLU A 125 -9.74 -7.85 -2.27
N GLU A 126 -10.46 -8.32 -3.29
CA GLU A 126 -10.44 -9.72 -3.72
C GLU A 126 -9.04 -10.15 -4.15
N ALA A 127 -8.34 -9.33 -4.93
CA ALA A 127 -6.97 -9.64 -5.37
C ALA A 127 -5.97 -9.67 -4.21
N ASP A 128 -6.07 -8.75 -3.24
CA ASP A 128 -5.23 -8.72 -2.04
C ASP A 128 -5.50 -9.95 -1.15
N MET A 129 -6.78 -10.26 -0.93
CA MET A 129 -7.21 -11.47 -0.22
C MET A 129 -6.69 -12.74 -0.90
N ALA A 130 -6.78 -12.83 -2.24
CA ALA A 130 -6.26 -13.96 -3.00
C ALA A 130 -4.74 -14.11 -2.83
N GLN A 131 -3.98 -13.00 -2.78
CA GLN A 131 -2.55 -13.03 -2.52
C GLN A 131 -2.24 -13.51 -1.10
N LEU A 132 -2.98 -13.05 -0.10
CA LEU A 132 -2.82 -13.49 1.29
C LEU A 132 -3.12 -14.99 1.43
N VAL A 133 -4.24 -15.45 0.85
CA VAL A 133 -4.60 -16.87 0.82
C VAL A 133 -3.53 -17.71 0.13
N SER A 134 -2.99 -17.25 -1.00
CA SER A 134 -1.91 -17.94 -1.70
C SER A 134 -0.66 -18.10 -0.83
N LYS A 135 -0.30 -17.10 -0.02
CA LYS A 135 0.82 -17.21 0.93
C LYS A 135 0.54 -18.23 2.03
N CYS A 136 -0.70 -18.28 2.53
CA CYS A 136 -1.12 -19.26 3.53
C CYS A 136 -1.25 -20.69 2.99
N GLN A 137 -1.29 -20.88 1.66
CA GLN A 137 -1.31 -22.21 1.03
C GLN A 137 0.09 -22.84 0.92
N GLU A 138 1.17 -22.06 1.10
CA GLU A 138 2.50 -22.63 1.19
C GLU A 138 2.58 -23.53 2.44
N PRO A 139 2.99 -24.81 2.31
CA PRO A 139 2.97 -25.75 3.42
C PRO A 139 3.99 -25.32 4.49
N GLU A 140 3.51 -24.65 5.53
CA GLU A 140 4.30 -24.20 6.66
C GLU A 140 3.96 -25.04 7.89
N VAL A 141 4.98 -25.63 8.52
CA VAL A 141 4.83 -26.41 9.75
C VAL A 141 5.61 -25.73 10.86
N ILE A 142 4.92 -25.29 11.91
CA ILE A 142 5.56 -24.74 13.11
C ILE A 142 6.41 -25.85 13.76
N CYS A 143 7.66 -25.54 14.11
CA CYS A 143 8.54 -26.50 14.75
C CYS A 143 7.93 -27.00 16.06
N PRO A 144 7.67 -28.31 16.21
CA PRO A 144 6.97 -28.85 17.38
C PRO A 144 7.79 -28.73 18.67
N VAL A 145 9.12 -28.70 18.56
CA VAL A 145 10.04 -28.62 19.71
C VAL A 145 10.07 -27.22 20.32
N CYS A 146 10.20 -26.18 19.51
CA CYS A 146 10.27 -24.81 20.03
C CYS A 146 8.94 -24.06 19.99
N GLN A 147 7.98 -24.51 19.19
CA GLN A 147 6.62 -23.95 19.03
C GLN A 147 6.58 -22.46 18.65
N VAL A 148 7.70 -21.89 18.19
CA VAL A 148 7.83 -20.46 17.90
C VAL A 148 8.14 -20.19 16.43
N ARG A 149 8.93 -21.05 15.78
CA ARG A 149 9.46 -20.82 14.43
C ARG A 149 9.07 -21.95 13.48
N PRO A 150 8.83 -21.67 12.19
CA PRO A 150 8.58 -22.71 11.21
C PRO A 150 9.80 -23.59 10.96
N LEU A 151 9.55 -24.79 10.46
CA LEU A 151 10.55 -25.65 9.86
C LEU A 151 10.93 -25.09 8.49
N LEU A 152 12.23 -24.93 8.27
CA LEU A 152 12.80 -24.41 7.04
C LEU A 152 13.35 -25.54 6.19
N HIS A 153 13.09 -25.48 4.90
CA HIS A 153 13.67 -26.40 3.92
C HIS A 153 15.10 -25.97 3.59
N VAL A 154 16.10 -26.75 4.01
CA VAL A 154 17.53 -26.44 3.79
C VAL A 154 18.04 -27.09 2.51
N SER A 155 17.60 -28.32 2.23
CA SER A 155 17.91 -29.07 1.01
C SER A 155 16.75 -30.01 0.67
N GLN A 156 16.75 -30.63 -0.52
CA GLN A 156 15.69 -31.55 -0.97
C GLN A 156 15.30 -32.64 0.05
N ASP A 157 16.21 -32.97 0.97
CA ASP A 157 16.01 -34.04 1.94
C ASP A 157 16.33 -33.61 3.39
N GLU A 158 16.35 -32.31 3.67
CA GLU A 158 16.67 -31.80 5.01
C GLU A 158 15.81 -30.59 5.40
N LEU A 159 15.08 -30.75 6.52
CA LEU A 159 14.35 -29.70 7.21
C LEU A 159 15.10 -29.29 8.48
N SER A 160 15.12 -28.00 8.80
CA SER A 160 15.76 -27.51 10.03
C SER A 160 14.97 -26.41 10.72
N CYS A 161 15.20 -26.25 12.02
CA CYS A 161 14.77 -25.09 12.77
C CYS A 161 15.96 -24.45 13.48
N PHE A 162 15.93 -23.14 13.65
CA PHE A 162 16.91 -22.39 14.44
C PHE A 162 16.95 -22.76 15.93
N CYS A 163 16.04 -23.61 16.43
CA CYS A 163 16.16 -24.20 17.77
C CYS A 163 17.16 -25.36 17.83
N GLY A 164 17.67 -25.83 16.68
CA GLY A 164 18.61 -26.95 16.58
C GLY A 164 18.00 -28.26 16.06
N LEU A 165 16.67 -28.33 15.88
CA LEU A 165 16.01 -29.50 15.28
C LEU A 165 16.42 -29.65 13.80
N ARG A 166 16.79 -30.87 13.39
CA ARG A 166 17.17 -31.19 11.99
C ARG A 166 16.61 -32.54 11.57
N LEU A 167 15.62 -32.53 10.69
CA LEU A 167 14.97 -33.72 10.16
C LEU A 167 15.54 -34.04 8.77
N ARG A 168 15.87 -35.31 8.50
CA ARG A 168 16.33 -35.77 7.18
C ARG A 168 15.44 -36.89 6.66
N GLY A 169 15.33 -37.03 5.34
CA GLY A 169 14.54 -38.11 4.74
C GLY A 169 13.04 -37.86 4.71
N VAL A 170 12.58 -36.65 5.08
CA VAL A 170 11.17 -36.38 5.39
C VAL A 170 10.73 -35.03 4.82
N SER A 171 9.58 -35.01 4.14
CA SER A 171 8.95 -33.80 3.62
C SER A 171 8.14 -33.05 4.70
N LEU A 172 7.94 -31.74 4.52
CA LEU A 172 7.08 -30.94 5.41
C LEU A 172 5.67 -31.54 5.55
N SER A 173 5.10 -32.04 4.46
CA SER A 173 3.79 -32.71 4.47
C SER A 173 3.76 -33.98 5.32
N ALA A 174 4.84 -34.78 5.31
CA ALA A 174 4.91 -35.99 6.15
C ALA A 174 5.02 -35.64 7.64
N VAL A 175 5.78 -34.60 7.98
CA VAL A 175 5.84 -34.07 9.35
C VAL A 175 4.46 -33.58 9.79
N GLN A 176 3.77 -32.81 8.94
CA GLN A 176 2.44 -32.29 9.20
C GLN A 176 1.44 -33.43 9.48
N SER A 177 1.33 -34.40 8.58
CA SER A 177 0.42 -35.54 8.74
C SER A 177 0.74 -36.37 10.00
N SER A 178 2.03 -36.52 10.32
CA SER A 178 2.46 -37.24 11.53
C SER A 178 2.03 -36.51 12.80
N ILE A 179 2.19 -35.18 12.85
CA ILE A 179 1.72 -34.34 13.96
C ILE A 179 0.19 -34.42 14.06
N GLU A 180 -0.53 -34.17 12.97
CA GLU A 180 -2.00 -34.19 12.95
C GLU A 180 -2.56 -35.54 13.42
N SER A 181 -2.02 -36.65 12.90
CA SER A 181 -2.43 -37.99 13.31
C SER A 181 -2.18 -38.24 14.80
N THR A 182 -1.03 -37.83 15.31
CA THR A 182 -0.65 -37.95 16.72
C THR A 182 -1.58 -37.13 17.62
N LEU A 183 -1.86 -35.88 17.24
CA LEU A 183 -2.76 -35.00 17.97
C LEU A 183 -4.19 -35.55 17.98
N LEU A 184 -4.67 -36.10 16.87
CA LEU A 184 -6.02 -36.69 16.76
C LEU A 184 -6.14 -37.97 17.60
N LEU A 185 -5.15 -38.87 17.51
CA LEU A 185 -5.15 -40.13 18.27
C LEU A 185 -5.14 -39.86 19.78
N HIS A 186 -4.30 -38.95 20.24
CA HIS A 186 -4.25 -38.61 21.66
C HIS A 186 -5.45 -37.76 22.11
N GLY A 187 -5.84 -36.77 21.29
CA GLY A 187 -6.91 -35.81 21.57
C GLY A 187 -8.28 -36.45 21.78
N ALA A 188 -8.50 -37.65 21.24
CA ALA A 188 -9.71 -38.44 21.47
C ALA A 188 -9.85 -38.91 22.94
N GLU A 189 -8.74 -39.12 23.63
CA GLU A 189 -8.69 -39.68 24.99
C GLU A 189 -8.25 -38.64 26.04
N CYS A 190 -7.51 -37.61 25.64
CA CYS A 190 -6.91 -36.64 26.54
C CYS A 190 -6.75 -35.25 25.89
N GLN A 191 -7.14 -34.18 26.60
CA GLN A 191 -7.04 -32.79 26.14
C GLN A 191 -5.83 -32.02 26.73
N HIS A 192 -4.92 -32.71 27.42
CA HIS A 192 -3.75 -32.08 28.01
C HIS A 192 -2.67 -31.79 26.96
N PRO A 193 -1.84 -30.75 27.20
CA PRO A 193 -0.81 -30.37 26.25
C PRO A 193 0.25 -31.47 26.09
N LEU A 194 0.69 -31.65 24.85
CA LEU A 194 1.77 -32.54 24.49
C LEU A 194 3.11 -31.80 24.49
N ALA A 195 4.14 -32.46 25.01
CA ALA A 195 5.52 -32.00 25.01
C ALA A 195 6.31 -32.75 23.93
N PHE A 196 7.13 -32.01 23.17
CA PHE A 196 7.92 -32.52 22.06
C PHE A 196 9.42 -32.36 22.34
N ALA A 197 10.19 -33.42 22.14
CA ALA A 197 11.63 -33.42 22.31
C ALA A 197 12.31 -34.07 21.11
N SER A 198 13.46 -33.52 20.70
CA SER A 198 14.30 -34.18 19.68
C SER A 198 15.06 -35.34 20.30
N THR A 199 15.03 -36.50 19.66
CA THR A 199 15.89 -37.62 20.01
C THR A 199 17.16 -37.57 19.18
N CYS A 200 18.30 -37.77 19.82
CA CYS A 200 19.56 -37.97 19.14
C CYS A 200 20.06 -39.39 19.45
N VAL A 201 20.48 -40.12 18.43
CA VAL A 201 21.15 -41.41 18.63
C VAL A 201 22.64 -41.12 18.83
N PRO A 202 23.22 -41.38 20.02
CA PRO A 202 24.65 -41.26 20.21
C PRO A 202 25.35 -42.31 19.35
N VAL A 203 26.25 -41.88 18.47
CA VAL A 203 27.15 -42.78 17.75
C VAL A 203 28.20 -43.25 18.75
N ALA A 204 28.37 -44.57 18.86
CA ALA A 204 29.45 -45.15 19.68
C ALA A 204 30.80 -44.59 19.17
N PRO A 205 31.70 -44.15 20.08
CA PRO A 205 32.98 -43.59 19.66
C PRO A 205 33.77 -44.65 18.90
N SER A 206 33.99 -44.43 17.60
CA SER A 206 34.98 -45.21 16.86
C SER A 206 36.36 -44.78 17.36
N ALA A 207 37.23 -45.76 17.62
CA ALA A 207 38.46 -45.58 18.40
C ALA A 207 39.55 -44.69 17.76
N THR A 208 39.26 -43.89 16.74
CA THR A 208 40.29 -43.14 15.96
C THR A 208 39.86 -41.76 15.43
N ALA A 209 38.90 -41.07 16.03
CA ALA A 209 38.65 -39.66 15.66
C ALA A 209 38.12 -38.82 16.82
N ASP A 210 38.54 -37.56 16.81
CA ASP A 210 38.32 -36.51 17.81
C ASP A 210 36.88 -36.40 18.33
N VAL A 211 36.81 -35.97 19.61
CA VAL A 211 35.60 -35.73 20.41
C VAL A 211 34.78 -34.56 19.84
N VAL A 212 34.16 -34.76 18.69
CA VAL A 212 33.00 -33.99 18.25
C VAL A 212 31.84 -34.97 18.29
N SER A 213 30.86 -34.68 19.15
CA SER A 213 29.62 -35.44 19.29
C SER A 213 28.88 -35.46 17.95
N THR A 214 29.23 -36.40 17.08
CA THR A 214 28.53 -36.67 15.83
C THR A 214 27.36 -37.59 16.15
N CYS A 215 26.28 -37.01 16.66
CA CYS A 215 24.99 -37.70 16.68
C CYS A 215 24.59 -38.06 15.24
N LEU A 216 24.07 -39.27 15.02
CA LEU A 216 23.50 -39.63 13.71
C LEU A 216 22.40 -38.63 13.35
N PRO A 217 22.26 -38.25 12.07
CA PRO A 217 21.44 -37.12 11.65
C PRO A 217 19.94 -37.43 11.51
N ASN A 218 19.51 -38.64 11.85
CA ASN A 218 18.09 -39.00 11.85
C ASN A 218 17.52 -38.69 13.23
N THR A 219 17.09 -37.44 13.44
CA THR A 219 16.40 -37.07 14.67
C THR A 219 14.92 -37.40 14.53
N ASN A 220 14.43 -38.33 15.35
CA ASN A 220 13.00 -38.50 15.54
C ASN A 220 12.52 -37.51 16.61
N ILE A 221 11.22 -37.29 16.67
CA ILE A 221 10.64 -36.40 17.69
C ILE A 221 9.85 -37.26 18.67
N LEU A 222 10.27 -37.28 19.92
CA LEU A 222 9.51 -37.90 21.00
C LEU A 222 8.38 -36.95 21.42
N VAL A 223 7.16 -37.50 21.48
CA VAL A 223 5.96 -36.81 21.96
C VAL A 223 5.51 -37.48 23.25
N THR A 224 5.23 -36.68 24.27
CA THR A 224 4.77 -37.16 25.58
C THR A 224 3.62 -36.31 26.09
N CYS A 225 2.68 -36.92 26.81
CA CYS A 225 1.64 -36.19 27.52
C CYS A 225 2.09 -35.85 28.94
N ALA A 226 1.77 -34.64 29.41
CA ALA A 226 2.10 -34.23 30.77
C ALA A 226 1.17 -34.87 31.83
N CYS A 227 0.02 -35.42 31.44
CA CYS A 227 -1.02 -35.90 32.37
C CYS A 227 -1.23 -37.42 32.35
N CYS A 228 -0.93 -38.11 31.25
CA CYS A 228 -1.05 -39.57 31.17
C CYS A 228 0.25 -40.19 30.63
N GLU A 229 0.39 -41.51 30.77
CA GLU A 229 1.59 -42.25 30.36
C GLU A 229 1.71 -42.45 28.84
N TRP A 230 0.96 -41.68 28.06
CA TRP A 230 0.97 -41.77 26.61
C TRP A 230 2.25 -41.16 26.03
N MET A 231 2.88 -41.90 25.11
CA MET A 231 4.03 -41.45 24.35
C MET A 231 3.99 -41.99 22.92
N SER A 232 4.58 -41.23 22.00
CA SER A 232 4.74 -41.64 20.60
C SER A 232 6.00 -41.01 20.01
N PHE A 233 6.45 -41.54 18.88
CA PHE A 233 7.51 -40.94 18.08
C PHE A 233 6.92 -40.43 16.77
N LEU A 234 7.23 -39.19 16.41
CA LEU A 234 7.02 -38.68 15.07
C LEU A 234 8.24 -39.00 14.24
N LEU A 235 7.96 -39.49 13.02
CA LEU A 235 8.91 -39.94 12.00
C LEU A 235 9.58 -41.28 12.37
#